data_AF-A0A7K8RAN5-F1
#
_entry.id   AF-A0A7K8RAN5-F1
#
_cell.length_a   1.000
_cell.length_b   1.000
_cell.length_c   1.000
_cell.angle_alpha   90.00
_cell.angle_beta   90.00
_cell.angle_gamma   90.00
#
_symmetry.space_group_name_H-M   'P 1'
#
loop_
_entity.id
_entity.type
_entity.pdbx_description
1 polymer ?
#
loop_
_entity_poly.entity_id
_entity_poly.type
_entity_poly.pdbx_seq_one_letter_code
_entity_poly.pdbx_strand_id
1 'polypeptide(L)'
;VPAVPPRYVDRVTELLRQKLKQAELLLAKKEAMARKRQEALAEQGSLEPKLDRLLEKTKELQKLVREGGGPLRTPRFVPVPPEPLCVLQIEADISKRYGGRPVNLMGISL
;
A
#
# COMPACT_ATOMS: atom_id res chain seq x y z
N VAL A 1 -45.75 -34.03 -12.81
CA VAL A 1 -44.36 -33.52 -12.88
C VAL A 1 -43.44 -34.65 -12.45
N PRO A 2 -42.49 -35.12 -13.27
CA PRO A 2 -41.58 -36.18 -12.84
C PRO A 2 -40.74 -35.67 -11.66
N ALA A 3 -40.66 -36.46 -10.59
CA ALA A 3 -39.90 -36.12 -9.39
C ALA A 3 -38.41 -36.08 -9.73
N VAL A 4 -37.74 -34.99 -9.34
CA VAL A 4 -36.31 -34.83 -9.55
C VAL A 4 -35.57 -35.87 -8.69
N PRO A 5 -34.58 -36.60 -9.24
CA PRO A 5 -33.85 -37.61 -8.50
C PRO A 5 -33.20 -37.01 -7.23
N PRO A 6 -33.39 -37.61 -6.03
CA PRO A 6 -32.90 -37.06 -4.77
C PRO A 6 -31.41 -36.72 -4.77
N ARG A 7 -30.59 -37.56 -5.43
CA ARG A 7 -29.14 -37.36 -5.55
C ARG A 7 -28.73 -36.10 -6.30
N TYR A 8 -29.57 -35.58 -7.20
CA TYR A 8 -29.32 -34.31 -7.88
C TYR A 8 -29.55 -33.13 -6.93
N VAL A 9 -30.65 -33.19 -6.17
CA VAL A 9 -30.99 -32.19 -5.16
C VAL A 9 -29.90 -32.11 -4.10
N ASP A 10 -29.36 -33.25 -3.64
CA ASP A 10 -28.26 -33.28 -2.66
C ASP A 10 -26.99 -32.59 -3.18
N ARG A 11 -26.57 -32.88 -4.41
CA ARG A 11 -25.38 -32.26 -5.02
C ARG A 11 -25.57 -30.75 -5.22
N VAL A 12 -26.75 -30.33 -5.67
CA VAL A 12 -27.06 -28.90 -5.84
C VAL A 12 -27.10 -28.20 -4.49
N THR A 13 -27.68 -28.83 -3.47
CA THR A 13 -27.72 -28.30 -2.10
C THR A 13 -26.31 -28.11 -1.55
N GLU A 14 -25.44 -29.09 -1.72
CA GLU A 14 -24.05 -29.01 -1.27
C GLU A 14 -23.26 -27.94 -2.05
N LEU A 15 -23.43 -27.87 -3.37
CA LEU A 15 -22.80 -26.84 -4.18
C LEU A 15 -23.22 -25.43 -3.77
N LEU A 16 -24.52 -25.22 -3.51
CA LEU A 16 -25.03 -23.92 -3.05
C LEU A 16 -24.49 -23.54 -1.68
N ARG A 17 -24.41 -24.49 -0.73
CA ARG A 17 -23.78 -24.27 0.58
C ARG A 17 -22.32 -23.87 0.45
N GLN A 18 -21.57 -24.55 -0.42
CA GLN A 18 -20.17 -24.20 -0.67
C GLN A 18 -20.01 -22.81 -1.27
N LYS A 19 -20.87 -22.44 -2.23
CA LYS A 19 -20.85 -21.10 -2.85
C LYS A 19 -21.21 -20.01 -1.85
N LEU A 20 -22.17 -20.26 -0.97
CA LEU A 20 -22.51 -19.35 0.11
C LEU A 20 -21.30 -19.11 1.03
N LYS A 21 -20.67 -20.20 1.50
CA LYS A 21 -19.48 -20.11 2.37
C LYS A 21 -18.32 -19.36 1.71
N GLN A 22 -18.12 -19.57 0.40
CA GLN A 22 -17.12 -18.82 -0.38
C GLN A 22 -17.44 -17.33 -0.43
N ALA A 23 -18.71 -16.97 -0.66
CA ALA A 23 -19.16 -15.59 -0.72
C ALA A 23 -18.99 -14.87 0.63
N GLU A 24 -19.37 -15.53 1.74
CA GLU A 24 -19.19 -15.02 3.10
C GLU A 24 -17.72 -14.74 3.41
N LEU A 25 -16.83 -15.70 3.09
CA LEU A 25 -15.38 -15.52 3.29
C LEU A 25 -14.84 -14.35 2.48
N LEU A 26 -15.27 -14.20 1.22
CA LEU A 26 -14.85 -13.09 0.38
C LEU A 26 -15.36 -11.75 0.89
N LEU A 27 -16.57 -11.69 1.44
CA LEU A 27 -17.12 -10.50 2.07
C LEU A 27 -16.26 -10.08 3.27
N ALA A 28 -16.00 -11.02 4.19
CA ALA A 28 -15.17 -10.78 5.37
C ALA A 28 -13.75 -10.29 5.01
N LYS A 29 -13.15 -10.87 3.95
CA LYS A 29 -11.86 -10.42 3.43
C LYS A 29 -11.92 -8.99 2.89
N LYS A 30 -12.97 -8.65 2.11
CA LYS A 30 -13.14 -7.29 1.57
C LYS A 30 -13.29 -6.27 2.70
N GLU A 31 -14.07 -6.57 3.72
CA GLU A 31 -14.24 -5.70 4.88
C GLU A 31 -12.91 -5.49 5.63
N ALA A 32 -12.15 -6.56 5.87
CA ALA A 32 -10.84 -6.47 6.51
C ALA A 32 -9.86 -5.61 5.69
N MET A 33 -9.86 -5.75 4.36
CA MET A 33 -9.02 -4.93 3.48
C MET A 33 -9.47 -3.46 3.47
N ALA A 34 -10.78 -3.20 3.48
CA ALA A 34 -11.31 -1.84 3.54
C ALA A 34 -10.92 -1.13 4.84
N ARG A 35 -11.00 -1.82 5.98
CA ARG A 35 -10.56 -1.29 7.28
C ARG A 35 -9.07 -0.95 7.29
N LYS A 36 -8.22 -1.89 6.86
CA LYS A 36 -6.76 -1.65 6.75
C LYS A 36 -6.42 -0.46 5.83
N ARG A 37 -7.16 -0.31 4.72
CA ARG A 37 -6.98 0.85 3.83
C ARG A 37 -7.37 2.16 4.52
N GLN A 38 -8.46 2.17 5.27
CA GLN A 38 -8.90 3.35 6.02
C GLN A 38 -7.88 3.72 7.10
N GLU A 39 -7.36 2.74 7.83
CA GLU A 39 -6.31 2.93 8.84
C GLU A 39 -5.04 3.54 8.22
N ALA A 40 -4.58 2.99 7.09
CA ALA A 40 -3.41 3.52 6.39
C ALA A 40 -3.61 4.97 5.91
N LEU A 41 -4.80 5.31 5.40
CA LEU A 41 -5.11 6.68 4.98
C LEU A 41 -5.18 7.65 6.17
N ALA A 42 -5.73 7.21 7.30
CA ALA A 42 -5.77 8.02 8.52
C ALA A 42 -4.37 8.25 9.10
N GLU A 43 -3.52 7.21 9.09
CA GLU A 43 -2.13 7.30 9.50
C GLU A 43 -1.37 8.27 8.59
N GLN A 44 -1.52 8.14 7.27
CA GLN A 44 -0.95 9.08 6.28
C GLN A 44 -1.39 10.52 6.56
N GLY A 45 -2.68 10.78 6.74
CA GLY A 45 -3.19 12.13 7.04
C GLY A 45 -2.66 12.71 8.36
N SER A 46 -2.30 11.86 9.33
CA SER A 46 -1.67 12.31 10.58
C SER A 46 -0.16 12.61 10.44
N LEU A 47 0.48 12.04 9.42
CA LEU A 47 1.91 12.14 9.15
C LEU A 47 2.24 13.34 8.24
N GLU A 48 1.39 13.64 7.25
CA GLU A 48 1.53 14.80 6.36
C GLU A 48 1.78 16.13 7.10
N PRO A 49 1.00 16.55 8.12
CA PRO A 49 1.25 17.82 8.81
C PRO A 49 2.55 17.81 9.62
N LYS A 50 3.02 16.63 10.07
CA LYS A 50 4.33 16.52 10.74
C LYS A 50 5.47 16.65 9.73
N LEU A 51 5.29 16.09 8.54
CA LEU A 51 6.24 16.19 7.43
C LEU A 51 6.38 17.64 6.97
N ASP A 52 5.26 18.34 6.76
CA ASP A 52 5.26 19.76 6.38
C ASP A 52 5.98 20.62 7.40
N ARG A 53 5.67 20.43 8.69
CA ARG A 53 6.34 21.14 9.79
C ARG A 53 7.84 20.87 9.84
N LEU A 54 8.27 19.64 9.56
CA LEU A 54 9.69 19.29 9.50
C LEU A 54 10.37 19.92 8.29
N LEU A 55 9.71 19.95 7.13
CA LEU A 55 10.22 20.59 5.92
C LEU A 55 10.38 22.10 6.11
N GLU A 56 9.40 22.78 6.71
CA GLU A 56 9.48 24.21 7.01
C GLU A 56 10.66 24.54 7.93
N LYS A 57 10.77 23.83 9.07
CA LYS A 57 11.90 23.99 9.99
C LYS A 57 13.25 23.73 9.33
N THR A 58 13.31 22.75 8.43
CA THR A 58 14.54 22.42 7.70
C THR A 58 14.95 23.54 6.74
N LYS A 59 13.98 24.18 6.07
CA LYS A 59 14.23 25.35 5.20
C LYS A 59 14.73 26.55 6.01
N GLU A 60 14.10 26.83 7.15
CA GLU A 60 14.52 27.91 8.05
C GLU A 60 15.95 27.71 8.55
N LEU A 61 16.27 26.50 9.02
CA LEU A 61 17.63 26.15 9.45
C LEU A 61 18.63 26.25 8.29
N GLN A 62 18.27 25.78 7.09
CA GLN A 62 19.14 25.90 5.92
C GLN A 62 19.40 27.36 5.53
N LYS A 63 18.41 28.25 5.70
CA LYS A 63 18.57 29.69 5.47
C LYS A 63 19.53 30.31 6.48
N LEU A 64 19.36 30.02 7.77
CA LEU A 64 20.25 30.51 8.83
C LEU A 64 21.69 30.04 8.64
N VAL A 65 21.89 28.79 8.22
CA VAL A 65 23.23 28.24 7.92
C VAL A 65 23.86 28.90 6.70
N ARG A 66 23.07 29.21 5.66
CA ARG A 66 23.56 29.89 4.45
C ARG A 66 23.88 31.37 4.69
N GLU A 67 23.12 32.03 5.56
CA GLU A 67 23.34 33.44 5.92
C GLU A 67 24.50 33.61 6.93
N GLY A 68 24.81 32.58 7.72
CA GLY A 68 25.82 32.63 8.78
C GLY A 68 27.19 32.01 8.49
N GLY A 69 27.43 31.37 7.34
CA GLY A 69 28.69 30.70 7.05
C GLY A 69 29.05 30.73 5.56
N GLY A 70 30.31 31.10 5.25
CA GLY A 70 30.90 31.06 3.91
C GLY A 70 30.79 29.68 3.21
N PRO A 71 31.31 29.51 1.98
CA PRO A 71 30.87 28.48 1.04
C PRO A 71 31.19 27.05 1.50
N LEU A 72 30.39 26.53 2.42
CA LEU A 72 30.38 25.13 2.78
C LEU A 72 29.52 24.42 1.74
N ARG A 73 30.19 23.50 1.02
CA ARG A 73 29.61 22.49 0.14
C ARG A 73 28.20 22.13 0.61
N THR A 74 27.21 22.53 -0.18
CA THR A 74 25.84 22.09 0.00
C THR A 74 25.85 20.56 0.11
N PRO A 75 25.40 19.94 1.22
CA PRO A 75 24.91 18.58 1.10
C PRO A 75 23.80 18.69 0.07
N ARG A 76 23.92 17.96 -1.04
CA ARG A 76 22.87 17.89 -2.05
C ARG A 76 21.61 17.47 -1.31
N PHE A 77 20.72 18.43 -1.03
CA PHE A 77 19.33 18.12 -0.80
C PHE A 77 18.89 17.53 -2.12
N VAL A 78 18.96 16.20 -2.22
CA VAL A 78 18.31 15.50 -3.30
C VAL A 78 16.84 15.85 -3.07
N PRO A 79 16.18 16.58 -4.00
CA PRO A 79 14.76 16.80 -3.88
C PRO A 79 14.14 15.43 -3.63
N VAL A 80 13.38 15.27 -2.54
CA VAL A 80 12.66 14.03 -2.26
C VAL A 80 11.92 13.73 -3.57
N PRO A 81 12.33 12.69 -4.30
CA PRO A 81 11.69 12.42 -5.56
C PRO A 81 10.22 12.17 -5.28
N PRO A 82 9.31 12.45 -6.23
CA PRO A 82 7.92 12.07 -6.06
C PRO A 82 7.90 10.60 -5.61
N GLU A 83 7.11 10.35 -4.57
CA GLU A 83 6.97 9.09 -3.84
C GLU A 83 7.08 7.78 -4.67
N PRO A 84 6.72 7.69 -5.97
CA PRO A 84 7.03 6.52 -6.79
C PRO A 84 8.50 6.08 -6.82
N LEU A 85 9.49 6.98 -6.75
CA LEU A 85 10.90 6.56 -6.97
C LEU A 85 11.47 5.73 -5.80
N CYS A 86 11.10 6.04 -4.56
CA CYS A 86 11.54 5.24 -3.41
C CYS A 86 10.90 3.85 -3.42
N VAL A 87 9.60 3.76 -3.75
CA VAL A 87 8.90 2.48 -3.86
C VAL A 87 9.52 1.61 -4.95
N LEU A 88 9.80 2.19 -6.12
CA LEU A 88 10.46 1.49 -7.23
C LEU A 88 11.88 1.03 -6.88
N GLN A 89 12.63 1.81 -6.10
CA GLN A 89 13.95 1.40 -5.63
C GLN A 89 13.88 0.23 -4.65
N ILE A 90 12.91 0.22 -3.74
CA ILE A 90 12.70 -0.90 -2.80
C ILE A 90 12.25 -2.14 -3.57
N GLU A 91 11.30 -2.01 -4.50
CA GLU A 91 10.84 -3.11 -5.37
C GLU A 91 12.00 -3.72 -6.16
N ALA A 92 12.86 -2.88 -6.75
CA ALA A 92 14.04 -3.33 -7.47
C ALA A 92 15.03 -4.08 -6.55
N ASP A 93 15.22 -3.61 -5.31
CA ASP A 93 16.12 -4.24 -4.34
C ASP A 93 15.59 -5.60 -3.85
N ILE A 94 14.28 -5.70 -3.58
CA ILE A 94 13.64 -6.97 -3.21
C ILE A 94 13.67 -7.93 -4.41
N SER A 95 13.35 -7.45 -5.60
CA SER A 95 13.40 -8.25 -6.83
C SER A 95 14.78 -8.87 -7.03
N LYS A 96 15.86 -8.10 -6.87
CA LYS A 96 17.24 -8.61 -6.93
C LYS A 96 17.51 -9.70 -5.90
N ARG A 97 17.06 -9.51 -4.64
CA ARG A 97 17.26 -10.50 -3.57
C ARG A 97 16.51 -11.81 -3.82
N TYR A 98 15.44 -11.79 -4.61
CA TYR A 98 14.59 -12.95 -4.91
C TYR A 98 14.56 -13.31 -6.40
N GLY A 99 15.73 -13.26 -7.07
CA GLY A 99 15.94 -13.85 -8.38
C GLY A 99 15.31 -13.09 -9.55
N GLY A 100 15.19 -11.76 -9.44
CA GLY A 100 14.73 -10.88 -10.52
C GLY A 100 13.23 -10.95 -10.80
N ARG A 101 12.44 -11.56 -9.90
CA ARG A 101 10.97 -11.57 -10.05
C ARG A 101 10.42 -10.18 -9.79
N PRO A 102 9.51 -9.66 -10.64
CA PRO A 102 8.89 -8.36 -10.39
C PRO A 102 8.09 -8.40 -9.08
N VAL A 103 8.31 -7.39 -8.24
CA VAL A 103 7.62 -7.22 -6.96
C VAL A 103 6.82 -5.93 -7.05
N ASN A 104 5.56 -5.99 -6.64
CA ASN A 104 4.69 -4.83 -6.57
C ASN A 104 4.21 -4.68 -5.12
N LEU A 105 4.73 -3.68 -4.42
CA LEU A 105 4.42 -3.42 -3.02
C LEU A 105 3.05 -2.77 -2.85
N MET A 106 2.56 -2.07 -3.88
CA MET A 106 1.31 -1.33 -3.84
C MET A 106 0.10 -2.16 -4.29
N GLY A 107 0.32 -3.38 -4.79
CA GLY A 107 -0.73 -4.30 -5.24
C GLY A 107 -1.51 -3.82 -6.47
N ILE A 108 -1.01 -2.83 -7.21
CA ILE A 108 -1.67 -2.27 -8.40
C ILE A 108 -1.04 -2.95 -9.63
N SER A 109 -1.71 -3.96 -10.18
CA SER A 109 -1.35 -4.45 -11.52
C SER A 109 -1.56 -3.31 -12.52
N LEU A 110 -0.48 -2.77 -13.08
CA LEU A 110 -0.52 -1.88 -14.25
C LEU A 110 -0.79 -2.70 -15.51
#